data_AF-A0A258G705-F1
#
_entry.id   AF-A0A258G705-F1
#
_cell.length_a   1.000
_cell.length_b   1.000
_cell.length_c   1.000
_cell.angle_alpha   90.00
_cell.angle_beta   90.00
_cell.angle_gamma   90.00
#
_symmetry.space_group_name_H-M   'P 1'
#
loop_
_entity.id
_entity.type
_entity.pdbx_description
1 polymer ?
#
loop_
_entity_poly.entity_id
_entity_poly.type
_entity_poly.pdbx_seq_one_letter_code
_entity_poly.pdbx_strand_id
1 'polypeptide(L)'
;MNFIARLSPFRAIRDLRFFLSQRQPYELGFLALSILITTAVIAGFVADSRVEKPYKKNIIYVEQWPVTRTNAEIVAQQKIDQVVRDKEKAEQLRREKELQAEFKKLDDRLKAVGL
;
A
#
# COMPACT_ATOMS: atom_id res chain seq x y z
N MET A 1 -19.57 -30.01 -35.09
CA MET A 1 -18.73 -29.57 -33.94
C MET A 1 -19.01 -28.09 -33.63
N ASN A 2 -20.04 -27.79 -32.84
CA ASN A 2 -20.50 -26.41 -32.60
C ASN A 2 -20.24 -25.91 -31.17
N PHE A 3 -19.44 -26.64 -30.40
CA PHE A 3 -19.16 -26.33 -28.99
C PHE A 3 -18.10 -25.22 -28.86
N ILE A 4 -16.96 -25.36 -29.57
CA ILE A 4 -15.89 -24.35 -29.60
C ILE A 4 -16.38 -23.02 -30.20
N ALA A 5 -17.34 -23.07 -31.12
CA ALA A 5 -17.95 -21.89 -31.73
C ALA A 5 -18.71 -21.00 -30.72
N ARG A 6 -19.19 -21.56 -29.60
CA ARG A 6 -19.84 -20.83 -28.49
C ARG A 6 -18.84 -20.26 -27.48
N LEU A 7 -17.62 -20.79 -27.46
CA LEU A 7 -16.51 -20.30 -26.65
C LEU A 7 -15.67 -19.24 -27.40
N SER A 8 -16.17 -18.72 -28.53
CA SER A 8 -15.46 -17.73 -29.33
C SER A 8 -15.49 -16.35 -28.63
N PRO A 9 -14.34 -15.77 -28.25
CA PRO A 9 -14.27 -14.46 -27.60
C PRO A 9 -14.85 -13.34 -28.47
N PHE A 10 -14.66 -13.43 -29.78
CA PHE A 10 -15.18 -12.46 -30.74
C PHE A 10 -16.72 -12.44 -30.79
N ARG A 11 -17.37 -13.61 -30.65
CA ARG A 11 -18.82 -13.66 -30.54
C ARG A 11 -19.31 -13.03 -29.24
N ALA A 12 -18.63 -13.28 -28.12
CA ALA A 12 -18.98 -12.72 -26.82
C ALA A 12 -18.90 -11.18 -26.82
N ILE A 13 -17.85 -10.60 -27.42
CA ILE A 13 -17.72 -9.14 -27.52
C ILE A 13 -18.83 -8.54 -28.39
N ARG A 14 -19.16 -9.18 -29.51
CA ARG A 14 -20.22 -8.71 -30.42
C ARG A 14 -21.58 -8.77 -29.75
N ASP A 15 -21.85 -9.84 -29.00
CA ASP A 15 -23.09 -10.03 -28.24
C ASP A 15 -23.22 -9.00 -27.11
N LEU A 16 -22.13 -8.77 -26.36
CA LEU A 16 -22.08 -7.73 -25.34
C LEU A 16 -22.32 -6.34 -25.94
N ARG A 17 -21.70 -6.00 -27.06
CA ARG A 17 -21.94 -4.73 -27.76
C ARG A 17 -23.40 -4.58 -28.18
N PHE A 18 -23.99 -5.64 -28.73
CA PHE A 18 -25.40 -5.64 -29.14
C PHE A 18 -26.33 -5.43 -27.93
N PHE A 19 -26.10 -6.15 -26.84
CA PHE A 19 -26.84 -5.99 -25.60
C PHE A 19 -26.74 -4.57 -25.05
N LEU A 20 -25.54 -3.99 -24.99
CA LEU A 20 -25.33 -2.62 -24.51
C LEU A 20 -25.98 -1.57 -25.41
N SER A 21 -26.09 -1.83 -26.73
CA SER A 21 -26.75 -0.91 -27.66
C SER A 21 -28.26 -0.80 -27.48
N GLN A 22 -28.89 -1.75 -26.80
CA GLN A 22 -30.33 -1.75 -26.50
C GLN A 22 -30.65 -1.07 -25.15
N ARG A 23 -29.63 -0.71 -24.38
CA ARG A 23 -29.77 -0.13 -23.05
C ARG A 23 -30.03 1.37 -23.12
N GLN A 24 -30.64 1.90 -22.06
CA GLN A 24 -30.89 3.34 -21.99
C GLN A 24 -29.56 4.10 -21.76
N PRO A 25 -29.41 5.34 -22.28
CA PRO A 25 -28.17 6.09 -22.15
C PRO A 25 -27.68 6.27 -20.70
N TYR A 26 -28.61 6.44 -19.75
CA TYR A 26 -28.27 6.59 -18.33
C TYR A 26 -27.73 5.30 -17.71
N GLU A 27 -28.19 4.12 -18.14
CA GLU A 27 -27.69 2.82 -17.65
C GLU A 27 -26.23 2.63 -18.04
N LEU A 28 -25.86 3.06 -19.25
CA LEU A 28 -24.47 3.06 -19.72
C LEU A 28 -23.61 4.06 -18.94
N GLY A 29 -24.17 5.22 -18.57
CA GLY A 29 -23.53 6.19 -17.71
C GLY A 29 -23.19 5.62 -16.33
N PHE A 30 -24.17 4.98 -15.67
CA PHE A 30 -23.94 4.32 -14.38
C PHE A 30 -22.96 3.15 -14.46
N LEU A 31 -23.01 2.36 -15.55
CA LEU A 31 -22.03 1.31 -15.81
C LEU A 31 -20.61 1.88 -15.90
N ALA A 32 -20.42 2.94 -16.69
CA ALA A 32 -19.13 3.59 -16.83
C ALA A 32 -18.63 4.17 -15.49
N LEU A 33 -19.51 4.79 -14.71
CA LEU A 33 -19.18 5.34 -13.39
C LEU A 33 -18.76 4.24 -12.40
N SER A 34 -19.48 3.12 -12.38
CA SER A 34 -19.16 1.97 -11.53
C SER A 34 -17.79 1.39 -11.85
N ILE A 35 -17.49 1.19 -13.13
CA ILE A 35 -16.16 0.73 -13.58
C ILE A 35 -15.10 1.75 -13.16
N LEU A 36 -15.33 3.04 -13.40
CA LEU A 36 -14.39 4.10 -13.08
C LEU A 36 -14.05 4.14 -11.59
N ILE A 37 -15.05 4.16 -10.71
CA ILE A 37 -14.84 4.20 -9.26
C ILE A 37 -14.09 2.94 -8.80
N THR A 38 -14.51 1.77 -9.27
CA THR A 38 -13.87 0.49 -8.88
C THR A 38 -12.41 0.46 -9.33
N THR A 39 -12.13 0.84 -10.58
CA THR A 39 -10.76 0.90 -11.11
C THR A 39 -9.92 1.95 -10.39
N ALA A 40 -10.49 3.11 -10.04
CA ALA A 40 -9.78 4.15 -9.30
C ALA A 40 -9.36 3.67 -7.91
N VAL A 41 -10.24 2.97 -7.19
CA VAL A 41 -9.91 2.37 -5.89
C VAL A 41 -8.78 1.36 -6.03
N ILE A 42 -8.88 0.42 -6.98
CA ILE A 42 -7.84 -0.58 -7.23
C ILE A 42 -6.52 0.10 -7.62
N ALA A 43 -6.56 1.11 -8.48
CA ALA A 43 -5.37 1.86 -8.89
C ALA A 43 -4.71 2.60 -7.72
N GLY A 44 -5.50 3.15 -6.80
CA GLY A 44 -5.00 3.75 -5.56
C GLY A 44 -4.23 2.74 -4.71
N PHE A 45 -4.79 1.54 -4.52
CA PHE A 45 -4.09 0.45 -3.83
C PHE A 45 -2.84 0.00 -4.57
N VAL A 46 -2.87 -0.12 -5.90
CA VAL A 46 -1.69 -0.53 -6.68
C VAL A 46 -0.58 0.52 -6.61
N ALA A 47 -0.92 1.81 -6.61
CA ALA A 47 0.04 2.91 -6.50
C ALA A 47 0.66 2.99 -5.09
N ASP A 48 -0.12 2.73 -4.04
CA ASP A 48 0.35 2.71 -2.66
C ASP A 48 1.04 1.39 -2.27
N SER A 49 0.73 0.30 -2.97
CA SER A 49 1.33 -1.01 -2.77
C SER A 49 2.82 -0.98 -3.12
N ARG A 50 3.62 -0.63 -2.13
CA ARG A 50 5.04 -0.97 -2.09
C ARG A 50 5.11 -2.48 -1.91
N VAL A 51 5.05 -3.22 -3.01
CA VAL A 51 5.22 -4.68 -3.03
C VAL A 51 6.34 -5.03 -2.06
N GLU A 52 5.98 -5.63 -0.93
CA GLU A 52 6.94 -5.90 0.14
C GLU A 52 8.07 -6.74 -0.46
N LYS A 53 9.30 -6.31 -0.17
CA LYS A 53 10.51 -7.00 -0.60
C LYS A 53 10.35 -8.50 -0.33
N PRO A 54 10.81 -9.39 -1.24
CA PRO A 54 10.72 -10.83 -1.03
C PRO A 54 11.23 -11.16 0.37
N TYR A 55 10.47 -12.00 1.09
CA TYR A 55 10.72 -12.35 2.50
C TYR A 55 12.22 -12.52 2.76
N LYS A 56 12.82 -11.55 3.46
CA LYS A 56 14.17 -11.67 3.99
C LYS A 56 14.05 -12.29 5.36
N LYS A 57 14.69 -13.45 5.56
CA LYS A 57 14.80 -14.06 6.88
C LYS A 57 15.55 -13.07 7.78
N ASN A 58 14.81 -12.32 8.60
CA ASN A 58 15.37 -11.48 9.66
C ASN A 58 15.81 -12.40 10.80
N ILE A 59 16.97 -13.04 10.64
CA ILE A 59 17.60 -13.75 11.76
C ILE A 59 18.17 -12.68 12.68
N ILE A 60 17.44 -12.38 13.74
CA ILE A 60 17.94 -11.55 14.84
C ILE A 60 18.88 -12.45 15.64
N TYR A 61 20.19 -12.31 15.40
CA TYR A 61 21.18 -12.93 16.24
C TYR A 61 21.24 -12.17 17.56
N VAL A 62 20.93 -12.84 18.66
CA VAL A 62 21.19 -12.30 19.98
C VAL A 62 22.69 -12.38 20.22
N GLU A 63 23.31 -11.25 20.52
CA GLU A 63 24.74 -11.20 20.85
C GLU A 63 24.98 -12.03 22.13
N GLN A 64 25.82 -13.05 22.02
CA GLN A 64 26.25 -13.85 23.16
C GLN A 64 27.45 -13.18 23.82
N TRP A 65 27.31 -12.80 25.08
CA TRP A 65 28.37 -12.14 25.83
C TRP A 65 29.13 -13.11 26.73
N PRO A 66 30.46 -13.02 26.82
CA PRO A 66 31.24 -13.84 27.72
C PRO A 66 30.89 -13.49 29.18
N VAL A 67 30.82 -14.51 30.04
CA VAL A 67 30.54 -14.34 31.48
C VAL A 67 31.61 -13.49 32.17
N THR A 68 32.82 -13.44 31.60
CA THR A 68 33.96 -12.68 32.10
C THR A 68 33.94 -11.19 31.74
N ARG A 69 32.91 -10.70 31.02
CA ARG A 69 32.83 -9.29 30.61
C ARG A 69 32.78 -8.34 31.80
N THR A 70 33.57 -7.28 31.74
CA THR A 70 33.65 -6.27 32.81
C THR A 70 32.59 -5.18 32.64
N ASN A 71 32.22 -4.53 33.74
CA ASN A 71 31.25 -3.42 33.72
C ASN A 71 31.72 -2.24 32.85
N ALA A 72 33.04 -1.98 32.79
CA ALA A 72 33.61 -0.94 31.96
C ALA A 72 33.36 -1.19 30.46
N GLU A 73 33.51 -2.44 30.01
CA GLU A 73 33.24 -2.86 28.63
C GLU A 73 31.75 -2.80 28.28
N ILE A 74 30.86 -3.01 29.26
CA ILE A 74 29.40 -2.87 29.08
C ILE A 74 29.06 -1.40 28.85
N VAL A 75 29.54 -0.50 29.71
CA VAL A 75 29.24 0.93 29.62
C VAL A 75 29.81 1.54 28.34
N ALA A 76 31.01 1.11 27.92
CA ALA A 76 31.60 1.54 26.65
C ALA A 76 30.73 1.15 25.45
N GLN A 77 30.25 -0.09 25.39
CA GLN A 77 29.39 -0.57 24.31
C GLN A 77 28.03 0.14 24.32
N GLN A 78 27.42 0.31 25.50
CA GLN A 78 26.13 0.99 25.63
C GLN A 78 26.17 2.41 25.06
N LYS A 79 27.28 3.13 25.23
CA LYS A 79 27.45 4.48 24.63
C LYS A 79 27.44 4.43 23.11
N ILE A 80 28.08 3.42 22.51
CA ILE A 80 28.12 3.23 21.06
C ILE A 80 26.70 2.90 20.54
N ASP A 81 26.04 1.94 21.18
CA ASP A 81 24.70 1.50 20.77
C ASP A 81 23.65 2.60 20.96
N GLN A 82 23.80 3.43 22.00
CA GLN A 82 22.89 4.54 22.27
C GLN A 82 22.84 5.54 21.11
N VAL A 83 23.99 5.85 20.50
CA VAL A 83 24.06 6.75 19.34
C VAL A 83 23.31 6.18 18.14
N VAL A 84 23.42 4.88 17.90
CA VAL A 84 22.69 4.22 16.81
C VAL A 84 21.19 4.24 17.07
N ARG A 85 20.77 3.84 18.28
CA ARG A 85 19.36 3.86 18.69
C ARG A 85 18.74 5.25 18.59
N ASP A 86 19.46 6.28 19.00
CA ASP A 86 18.94 7.64 18.98
C ASP A 86 18.75 8.17 17.55
N LYS A 87 19.65 7.80 16.62
CA LYS A 87 19.47 8.10 15.19
C LYS A 87 18.24 7.40 14.61
N GLU A 88 18.07 6.12 14.90
CA GLU A 88 16.91 5.34 14.42
C GLU A 88 15.59 5.89 14.96
N LYS A 89 15.54 6.23 16.26
CA LYS A 89 14.39 6.89 16.89
C LYS A 89 14.09 8.25 16.27
N ALA A 90 15.12 9.06 16.00
CA ALA A 90 14.95 10.36 15.38
C ALA A 90 14.35 10.25 13.96
N GLU A 91 14.82 9.29 13.15
CA GLU A 91 14.28 9.04 11.81
C GLU A 91 12.84 8.52 11.87
N GLN A 92 12.51 7.61 12.81
CA GLN A 92 11.14 7.16 13.02
C GLN A 92 10.22 8.31 13.40
N LEU A 93 10.61 9.11 14.39
CA LEU A 93 9.85 10.27 14.82
C LEU A 93 9.67 11.30 13.69
N ARG A 94 10.67 11.48 12.83
CA ARG A 94 10.57 12.38 11.67
C ARG A 94 9.51 11.88 10.69
N ARG A 95 9.53 10.58 10.34
CA ARG A 95 8.52 9.97 9.48
C ARG A 95 7.11 10.06 10.07
N GLU A 96 6.97 9.79 11.37
CA GLU A 96 5.68 9.91 12.05
C GLU A 96 5.13 11.34 12.01
N LYS A 97 5.99 12.33 12.26
CA LYS A 97 5.61 13.75 12.18
C LYS A 97 5.26 14.19 10.76
N GLU A 98 6.00 13.73 9.76
CA GLU A 98 5.69 13.97 8.33
C GLU A 98 4.31 13.43 7.98
N LEU A 99 4.04 12.16 8.32
CA LEU A 99 2.73 11.54 8.11
C LEU A 99 1.61 12.29 8.83
N GLN A 100 1.79 12.61 10.12
CA GLN A 100 0.79 13.37 10.88
C GLN A 100 0.52 14.74 10.25
N ALA A 101 1.55 15.42 9.75
CA ALA A 101 1.39 16.72 9.09
C ALA A 101 0.64 16.59 7.75
N GLU A 102 0.88 15.53 6.98
CA GLU A 102 0.13 15.24 5.75
C GLU A 102 -1.34 14.97 6.02
N PHE A 103 -1.64 14.10 7.00
CA PHE A 103 -3.01 13.83 7.42
C PHE A 103 -3.71 15.06 7.98
N LYS A 104 -3.01 15.89 8.77
CA LYS A 104 -3.57 17.16 9.25
C LYS A 104 -3.91 18.12 8.12
N LYS A 105 -3.03 18.24 7.11
CA LYS A 105 -3.31 19.08 5.92
C LYS A 105 -4.51 18.56 5.14
N LEU A 106 -4.70 17.24 5.07
CA LEU A 106 -5.86 16.63 4.43
C LEU A 106 -7.13 16.92 5.22
N ASP A 107 -7.10 16.71 6.54
CA ASP A 107 -8.22 17.01 7.46
C ASP A 107 -8.64 18.49 7.39
N ASP A 108 -7.68 19.41 7.41
CA ASP A 108 -7.95 20.85 7.28
C ASP A 108 -8.63 21.19 5.93
N ARG A 109 -8.28 20.49 4.84
CA ARG A 109 -8.93 20.66 3.52
C ARG A 109 -10.33 20.07 3.48
N LEU A 110 -10.53 18.89 4.07
CA LEU A 110 -11.84 18.25 4.16
C LEU A 110 -12.81 19.14 4.93
N LYS A 111 -12.38 19.64 6.09
CA LYS A 111 -13.15 20.61 6.89
C LYS A 111 -13.51 21.87 6.11
N ALA A 112 -12.58 22.39 5.30
CA ALA A 112 -12.83 23.57 4.47
C ALA A 112 -13.92 23.33 3.40
N VAL A 113 -14.11 22.09 2.94
CA VAL A 113 -15.18 21.72 1.99
C VAL A 113 -16.42 21.13 2.67
N GLY A 114 -16.48 21.14 4.00
CA GLY A 114 -17.62 20.67 4.78
C GLY A 114 -17.75 19.15 4.90
N LEU A 115 -16.66 18.41 4.67
CA LEU A 115 -16.52 16.96 4.90
C LEU A 115 -15.65 16.69 6.14
#